data_AF-A0A7W4WAK9-F1
#
_entry.id   AF-A0A7W4WAK9-F1
#
_cell.length_a   1.000
_cell.length_b   1.000
_cell.length_c   1.000
_cell.angle_alpha   90.00
_cell.angle_beta   90.00
_cell.angle_gamma   90.00
#
_symmetry.space_group_name_H-M   'P 1'
#
loop_
_entity.id
_entity.type
_entity.pdbx_description
1 polymer ?
#
loop_
_entity_poly.entity_id
_entity_poly.type
_entity_poly.pdbx_seq_one_letter_code
_entity_poly.pdbx_strand_id
1 'polypeptide(L)'
;MPNMTQTFRNHPLNFLQFHPLLISIFPDATFDTQTVHFDINTSDYTSNSVESVIDNTPCELKSTSDTEKLKAYWLPYKPDFATSLQLGSDANFMFTANMDGCTFAATHSRTSPRVSHSNAATIGGIINQYLNDPQKSALAQKAIQQCSASRILGLQKIKYQNSRSRDCTTIVGIRDITTGSWRFCKQVIGISNYGQSCTVKSVTPF
;
A
#
# COMPACT_ATOMS: atom_id res chain seq x y z
N MET A 1 15.74 20.66 3.75
CA MET A 1 15.09 19.80 2.73
C MET A 1 13.58 20.03 2.79
N PRO A 2 12.83 19.89 1.68
CA PRO A 2 11.37 19.98 1.70
C PRO A 2 10.78 18.94 2.67
N ASN A 3 9.74 19.33 3.41
CA ASN A 3 9.00 18.41 4.26
C ASN A 3 8.30 17.36 3.37
N MET A 4 8.74 16.10 3.43
CA MET A 4 8.23 15.03 2.55
C MET A 4 6.72 14.81 2.69
N THR A 5 6.20 14.92 3.90
CA THR A 5 4.74 14.88 4.16
C THR A 5 4.01 15.99 3.42
N GLN A 6 4.54 17.22 3.43
CA GLN A 6 3.93 18.34 2.72
C GLN A 6 4.03 18.16 1.20
N THR A 7 5.17 17.69 0.69
CA THR A 7 5.36 17.38 -0.73
C THR A 7 4.36 16.34 -1.21
N PHE A 8 4.22 15.23 -0.47
CA PHE A 8 3.23 14.19 -0.78
C PHE A 8 1.80 14.75 -0.73
N ARG A 9 1.45 15.52 0.31
CA ARG A 9 0.11 16.11 0.48
C ARG A 9 -0.29 16.96 -0.73
N ASN A 10 0.63 17.77 -1.24
CA ASN A 10 0.35 18.70 -2.34
C ASN A 10 0.36 18.01 -3.71
N HIS A 11 1.26 17.04 -3.91
CA HIS A 11 1.47 16.41 -5.21
C HIS A 11 1.70 14.88 -5.07
N PRO A 12 0.70 14.10 -4.63
CA PRO A 12 0.91 12.71 -4.24
C PRO A 12 1.39 11.82 -5.39
N LEU A 13 0.87 12.02 -6.60
CA LEU A 13 1.31 11.25 -7.78
C LEU A 13 2.73 11.60 -8.20
N ASN A 14 3.08 12.90 -8.19
CA ASN A 14 4.43 13.34 -8.50
C ASN A 14 5.41 12.80 -7.46
N PHE A 15 5.05 12.88 -6.18
CA PHE A 15 5.85 12.31 -5.09
C PHE A 15 6.12 10.82 -5.33
N LEU A 16 5.09 10.02 -5.63
CA LEU A 16 5.26 8.59 -5.88
C LEU A 16 6.12 8.28 -7.12
N GLN A 17 6.26 9.19 -8.07
CA GLN A 17 7.12 8.96 -9.24
C GLN A 17 8.61 9.07 -8.90
N PHE A 18 8.97 9.88 -7.91
CA PHE A 18 10.36 10.21 -7.59
C PHE A 18 10.83 9.68 -6.24
N HIS A 19 9.92 9.33 -5.33
CA HIS A 19 10.25 8.91 -3.97
C HIS A 19 9.70 7.50 -3.70
N PRO A 20 10.57 6.49 -3.53
CA PRO A 20 10.13 5.15 -3.16
C PRO A 20 9.45 5.18 -1.79
N LEU A 21 8.16 4.85 -1.71
CA LEU A 21 7.41 4.85 -0.44
C LEU A 21 7.26 3.43 0.08
N LEU A 22 7.99 3.10 1.14
CA LEU A 22 7.89 1.83 1.85
C LEU A 22 6.94 1.97 3.04
N ILE A 23 6.01 1.03 3.15
CA ILE A 23 4.99 1.03 4.20
C ILE A 23 5.04 -0.31 4.94
N SER A 24 5.64 -0.27 6.13
CA SER A 24 5.71 -1.40 7.04
C SER A 24 4.34 -1.74 7.64
N ILE A 25 4.22 -2.95 8.17
CA ILE A 25 3.05 -3.35 8.96
C ILE A 25 3.05 -2.55 10.26
N PHE A 26 1.93 -1.90 10.59
CA PHE A 26 1.70 -1.33 11.91
C PHE A 26 0.90 -2.33 12.76
N PRO A 27 1.54 -3.10 13.66
CA PRO A 27 0.86 -4.11 14.46
C PRO A 27 -0.15 -3.50 15.45
N ASP A 28 0.08 -2.26 15.87
CA ASP A 28 -0.72 -1.56 16.89
C ASP A 28 -1.85 -0.70 16.30
N ALA A 29 -1.95 -0.59 14.98
CA ALA A 29 -3.07 0.09 14.33
C ALA A 29 -4.31 -0.80 14.47
N THR A 30 -5.02 -0.62 15.58
CA THR A 30 -6.25 -1.34 15.91
C THR A 30 -7.24 -1.28 14.76
N PHE A 31 -7.87 -2.42 14.44
CA PHE A 31 -8.86 -2.58 13.38
C PHE A 31 -10.09 -1.65 13.49
N ASP A 32 -10.23 -0.94 14.62
CA ASP A 32 -11.35 -0.06 14.95
C ASP A 32 -11.09 1.43 14.63
N THR A 33 -9.86 1.86 14.39
CA THR A 33 -9.57 3.25 14.00
C THR A 33 -9.51 3.36 12.48
N GLN A 34 -10.57 3.91 11.88
CA GLN A 34 -10.67 4.04 10.42
C GLN A 34 -9.57 4.97 9.86
N THR A 35 -9.15 5.98 10.62
CA THR A 35 -8.13 6.96 10.18
C THR A 35 -7.03 7.15 11.22
N VAL A 36 -5.80 7.28 10.73
CA VAL A 36 -4.56 7.48 11.51
C VAL A 36 -3.82 8.70 10.93
N HIS A 37 -3.08 9.42 11.77
CA HIS A 37 -2.16 10.47 11.31
C HIS A 37 -0.79 9.87 11.03
N PHE A 38 -0.20 10.25 9.90
CA PHE A 38 1.07 9.73 9.43
C PHE A 38 2.05 10.84 9.09
N ASP A 39 3.31 10.60 9.38
CA ASP A 39 4.44 11.35 8.85
C ASP A 39 5.16 10.51 7.80
N ILE A 40 5.68 11.17 6.77
CA ILE A 40 6.53 10.58 5.74
C ILE A 40 7.92 11.16 5.96
N ASN A 41 8.87 10.29 6.27
CA ASN A 41 10.25 10.66 6.51
C ASN A 41 11.15 9.94 5.51
N THR A 42 12.26 10.56 5.11
CA THR A 42 13.35 9.82 4.47
C THR A 42 13.88 8.81 5.48
N SER A 43 14.03 7.56 5.07
CA SER A 43 14.62 6.53 5.92
C SER A 43 16.06 6.92 6.29
N ASP A 44 16.39 6.79 7.57
CA ASP A 44 17.76 6.91 8.07
C ASP A 44 18.50 5.59 7.78
N TYR A 45 18.61 5.19 6.52
CA TYR A 45 19.49 4.09 6.13
C TYR A 45 20.95 4.59 6.15
N THR A 46 21.47 4.87 7.35
CA THR A 46 22.85 5.29 7.54
C THR A 46 23.78 4.10 7.36
N SER A 47 24.38 3.97 6.19
CA SER A 47 25.70 3.33 6.05
C SER A 47 26.67 4.34 5.48
N ASN A 48 27.46 4.95 6.37
CA ASN A 48 28.77 5.56 6.13
C ASN A 48 29.21 5.65 4.65
N SER A 49 28.65 6.57 3.86
CA SER A 49 29.29 7.04 2.62
C SER A 49 28.48 8.14 1.95
N VAL A 50 29.11 9.32 1.91
CA VAL A 50 29.03 10.34 0.86
C VAL A 50 27.68 11.06 0.66
N GLU A 51 27.73 12.37 0.85
CA GLU A 51 26.67 13.39 0.75
C GLU A 51 26.01 13.55 -0.64
N SER A 52 25.87 12.51 -1.48
CA SER A 52 25.44 12.73 -2.87
C SER A 52 24.46 11.73 -3.50
N VAL A 53 23.76 10.88 -2.75
CA VAL A 53 22.73 10.01 -3.35
C VAL A 53 21.38 10.18 -2.67
N ILE A 54 20.74 11.33 -2.90
CA ILE A 54 19.36 11.62 -2.45
C ILE A 54 18.34 10.89 -3.35
N ASP A 55 18.72 10.47 -4.56
CA ASP A 55 17.78 9.95 -5.57
C ASP A 55 17.23 8.54 -5.31
N ASN A 56 17.72 7.81 -4.30
CA ASN A 56 17.29 6.42 -4.05
C ASN A 56 17.06 6.08 -2.57
N THR A 57 17.02 7.08 -1.69
CA THR A 57 16.68 6.87 -0.28
C THR A 57 15.17 6.65 -0.17
N PRO A 58 14.69 5.48 0.33
CA PRO A 58 13.27 5.26 0.47
C PRO A 58 12.69 6.19 1.54
N CYS A 59 11.46 6.63 1.30
CA CYS A 59 10.61 7.26 2.30
C CYS A 59 9.83 6.19 3.07
N GLU A 60 9.68 6.40 4.36
CA GLU A 60 8.91 5.55 5.26
C GLU A 60 7.67 6.30 5.76
N LEU A 61 6.54 5.60 5.76
CA LEU A 61 5.33 6.04 6.46
C LEU A 61 5.44 5.65 7.94
N LYS A 62 5.20 6.58 8.85
CA LYS A 62 5.18 6.33 10.31
C LYS A 62 3.92 6.93 10.92
N SER A 63 3.21 6.17 11.75
CA SER A 63 2.08 6.70 12.51
C SER A 63 2.57 7.72 13.54
N THR A 64 1.76 8.75 13.81
CA THR A 64 2.08 9.81 14.75
C THR A 64 0.81 10.30 15.46
N SER A 65 0.98 10.86 16.66
CA SER A 65 -0.09 11.55 17.38
C SER A 65 -0.26 13.01 16.94
N ASP A 66 0.65 13.54 16.12
CA ASP A 66 0.59 14.91 15.60
C ASP A 66 -0.53 15.05 14.57
N THR A 67 -1.56 15.83 14.91
CA THR A 67 -2.76 16.04 14.09
C THR A 67 -2.52 16.95 12.89
N GLU A 68 -1.41 17.71 12.86
CA GLU A 68 -1.05 18.54 11.71
C GLU A 68 -0.49 17.70 10.55
N LYS A 69 -0.16 16.43 10.82
CA LYS A 69 0.39 15.47 9.87
C LYS A 69 -0.71 14.84 9.01
N LEU A 70 -0.33 13.92 8.14
CA LEU A 70 -1.21 13.37 7.11
C LEU A 70 -2.27 12.45 7.72
N LYS A 71 -3.51 12.92 7.83
CA LYS A 71 -4.64 12.05 8.17
C LYS A 71 -4.98 11.15 6.98
N ALA A 72 -4.97 9.84 7.19
CA ALA A 72 -5.25 8.84 6.15
C ALA A 72 -6.01 7.63 6.72
N TYR A 73 -6.75 6.93 5.87
CA TYR A 73 -7.27 5.61 6.21
C TYR A 73 -6.13 4.58 6.22
N TRP A 74 -6.14 3.69 7.22
CA TRP A 74 -5.20 2.57 7.29
C TRP A 74 -5.93 1.26 7.05
N LEU A 75 -5.57 0.56 5.97
CA LEU A 75 -6.02 -0.80 5.69
C LEU A 75 -4.99 -1.79 6.25
N PRO A 76 -5.27 -2.43 7.41
CA PRO A 76 -4.29 -3.29 8.07
C PRO A 76 -4.02 -4.55 7.26
N TYR A 77 -2.87 -5.17 7.49
CA TYR A 77 -2.56 -6.52 7.02
C TYR A 77 -2.68 -7.51 8.18
N LYS A 78 -3.24 -8.68 7.92
CA LYS A 78 -3.22 -9.81 8.85
C LYS A 78 -2.83 -11.08 8.09
N PRO A 79 -1.82 -11.84 8.56
CA PRO A 79 -1.47 -13.13 7.96
C PRO A 79 -2.69 -14.04 7.85
N ASP A 80 -2.81 -14.75 6.72
CA ASP A 80 -3.89 -15.70 6.42
C ASP A 80 -5.33 -15.17 6.53
N PHE A 81 -5.49 -13.85 6.54
CA PHE A 81 -6.79 -13.20 6.62
C PHE A 81 -6.95 -12.17 5.51
N ALA A 82 -8.21 -11.83 5.25
CA ALA A 82 -8.55 -10.63 4.53
C ALA A 82 -9.04 -9.57 5.51
N THR A 83 -8.51 -8.37 5.36
CA THR A 83 -8.98 -7.19 6.06
C THR A 83 -9.72 -6.31 5.06
N SER A 84 -10.61 -5.47 5.56
CA SER A 84 -11.37 -4.56 4.73
C SER A 84 -11.81 -3.34 5.52
N LEU A 85 -11.95 -2.21 4.85
CA LEU A 85 -12.54 -1.01 5.42
C LEU A 85 -13.37 -0.28 4.38
N GLN A 86 -14.27 0.57 4.87
CA GLN A 86 -15.05 1.48 4.06
C GLN A 86 -14.32 2.82 3.98
N LEU A 87 -14.08 3.34 2.77
CA LEU A 87 -13.52 4.66 2.57
C LEU A 87 -14.64 5.71 2.53
N GLY A 88 -14.44 6.81 3.26
CA GLY A 88 -15.38 7.92 3.39
C GLY A 88 -14.74 9.26 3.04
N SER A 89 -15.18 10.30 3.73
CA SER A 89 -14.68 11.68 3.60
C SER A 89 -13.80 12.14 4.76
N ASP A 90 -13.54 11.28 5.76
CA ASP A 90 -12.83 11.68 6.99
C ASP A 90 -11.32 11.89 6.78
N ALA A 91 -10.81 11.41 5.65
CA ALA A 91 -9.44 11.57 5.18
C ALA A 91 -9.39 11.53 3.65
N ASN A 92 -8.31 12.08 3.08
CA ASN A 92 -8.11 12.15 1.62
C ASN A 92 -7.14 11.11 1.06
N PHE A 93 -6.55 10.30 1.95
CA PHE A 93 -5.57 9.29 1.58
C PHE A 93 -5.92 7.95 2.22
N MET A 94 -5.48 6.88 1.59
CA MET A 94 -5.49 5.52 2.16
C MET A 94 -4.14 4.87 1.94
N PHE A 95 -3.65 4.20 2.97
CA PHE A 95 -2.46 3.38 2.91
C PHE A 95 -2.75 1.97 3.38
N THR A 96 -1.92 1.04 2.93
CA THR A 96 -1.89 -0.33 3.41
C THR A 96 -0.44 -0.78 3.46
N ALA A 97 -0.16 -1.83 4.23
CA ALA A 97 1.16 -2.44 4.25
C ALA A 97 1.57 -2.88 2.84
N ASN A 98 2.87 -2.95 2.58
CA ASN A 98 3.41 -3.42 1.30
C ASN A 98 2.74 -4.73 0.86
N MET A 99 2.37 -4.79 -0.42
CA MET A 99 1.47 -5.77 -1.02
C MET A 99 2.22 -7.00 -1.57
N ASP A 100 3.38 -7.32 -1.01
CA ASP A 100 4.27 -8.33 -1.55
C ASP A 100 3.68 -9.74 -1.39
N GLY A 101 3.11 -10.21 -2.48
CA GLY A 101 2.40 -11.48 -2.53
C GLY A 101 0.98 -11.47 -1.98
N CYS A 102 0.39 -10.29 -1.76
CA CYS A 102 -1.00 -10.10 -1.37
C CYS A 102 -1.90 -9.77 -2.58
N THR A 103 -3.18 -9.48 -2.34
CA THR A 103 -4.16 -9.04 -3.33
C THR A 103 -4.96 -7.90 -2.76
N PHE A 104 -5.11 -6.83 -3.55
CA PHE A 104 -5.93 -5.67 -3.22
C PHE A 104 -7.17 -5.65 -4.11
N ALA A 105 -8.30 -5.31 -3.51
CA ALA A 105 -9.55 -5.08 -4.23
C ALA A 105 -10.25 -3.84 -3.70
N ALA A 106 -10.93 -3.14 -4.60
CA ALA A 106 -11.87 -2.08 -4.28
C ALA A 106 -13.19 -2.31 -5.02
N THR A 107 -14.31 -2.00 -4.37
CA THR A 107 -15.63 -1.96 -5.01
C THR A 107 -15.70 -0.87 -6.09
N HIS A 108 -16.62 -1.01 -7.05
CA HIS A 108 -16.78 -0.04 -8.13
C HIS A 108 -17.18 1.38 -7.68
N SER A 109 -17.87 1.52 -6.53
CA SER A 109 -18.20 2.84 -5.98
C SER A 109 -16.93 3.65 -5.75
N ARG A 110 -16.76 4.75 -6.49
CA ARG A 110 -15.59 5.62 -6.35
C ARG A 110 -15.75 6.61 -5.20
N THR A 111 -16.95 7.01 -4.81
CA THR A 111 -17.15 8.02 -3.74
C THR A 111 -17.10 7.43 -2.33
N SER A 112 -17.48 6.16 -2.19
CA SER A 112 -17.32 5.40 -0.96
C SER A 112 -17.02 3.93 -1.29
N PRO A 113 -15.77 3.61 -1.69
CA PRO A 113 -15.37 2.23 -1.94
C PRO A 113 -15.16 1.45 -0.65
N ARG A 114 -15.57 0.19 -0.65
CA ARG A 114 -15.02 -0.81 0.26
C ARG A 114 -13.74 -1.37 -0.34
N VAL A 115 -12.66 -1.34 0.42
CA VAL A 115 -11.34 -1.84 0.00
C VAL A 115 -10.94 -3.05 0.84
N SER A 116 -10.11 -3.93 0.30
CA SER A 116 -9.60 -5.10 1.01
C SER A 116 -8.14 -5.41 0.71
N HIS A 117 -7.42 -5.88 1.73
CA HIS A 117 -6.08 -6.45 1.63
C HIS A 117 -6.18 -7.92 2.02
N SER A 118 -5.79 -8.84 1.13
CA SER A 118 -5.84 -10.28 1.38
C SER A 118 -4.53 -10.95 1.04
N ASN A 119 -4.07 -11.87 1.90
CA ASN A 119 -2.95 -12.74 1.56
C ASN A 119 -3.44 -13.86 0.62
N ALA A 120 -3.02 -13.81 -0.64
CA ALA A 120 -3.16 -14.92 -1.58
C ALA A 120 -1.76 -15.49 -1.83
N ALA A 121 -1.33 -16.43 -0.99
CA ALA A 121 -0.02 -17.06 -1.07
C ALA A 121 0.14 -17.96 -2.33
N THR A 122 0.29 -17.37 -3.51
CA THR A 122 0.79 -18.08 -4.71
C THR A 122 2.24 -17.68 -4.99
N ILE A 123 3.22 -18.32 -4.35
CA ILE A 123 4.63 -18.12 -4.69
C ILE A 123 5.03 -19.17 -5.74
N GLY A 124 5.37 -18.74 -6.96
CA GLY A 124 6.17 -19.54 -7.91
C GLY A 124 5.55 -20.82 -8.48
N GLY A 125 4.23 -20.96 -8.56
CA GLY A 125 3.60 -22.16 -9.15
C GLY A 125 3.68 -23.41 -8.27
N ILE A 126 4.43 -23.37 -7.17
CA ILE A 126 4.18 -24.22 -6.02
C ILE A 126 3.14 -23.48 -5.19
N ILE A 127 1.90 -23.89 -5.40
CA ILE A 127 0.82 -23.60 -4.48
C ILE A 127 1.34 -23.98 -3.10
N ASN A 128 1.60 -22.98 -2.24
CA ASN A 128 1.94 -23.25 -0.85
C ASN A 128 0.87 -24.23 -0.34
N GLN A 129 1.27 -25.31 0.34
CA GLN A 129 0.42 -26.43 0.80
C GLN A 129 -0.83 -26.00 1.62
N TYR A 130 -1.03 -24.69 1.82
CA TYR A 130 -2.16 -24.04 2.45
C TYR A 130 -3.41 -23.84 1.57
N LEU A 131 -3.41 -24.15 0.26
CA LEU A 131 -4.67 -24.30 -0.50
C LEU A 131 -5.32 -25.68 -0.35
N ASN A 132 -4.64 -26.64 0.31
CA ASN A 132 -5.28 -27.87 0.74
C ASN A 132 -6.13 -27.66 2.01
N ASP A 133 -6.16 -26.44 2.55
CA ASP A 133 -7.07 -26.00 3.59
C ASP A 133 -8.30 -25.33 2.93
N PRO A 134 -9.47 -26.00 2.89
CA PRO A 134 -10.68 -25.47 2.29
C PRO A 134 -11.17 -24.18 2.98
N GLN A 135 -10.79 -23.94 4.24
CA GLN A 135 -11.22 -22.76 4.97
C GLN A 135 -10.45 -21.51 4.53
N LYS A 136 -9.13 -21.62 4.28
CA LYS A 136 -8.29 -20.48 3.86
C LYS A 136 -8.56 -20.05 2.42
N SER A 137 -8.78 -21.00 1.52
CA SER A 137 -9.22 -20.72 0.15
C SER A 137 -10.62 -20.08 0.11
N ALA A 138 -11.54 -20.52 0.98
CA ALA A 138 -12.85 -19.90 1.14
C ALA A 138 -12.77 -18.48 1.74
N LEU A 139 -11.81 -18.16 2.60
CA LEU A 139 -11.61 -16.81 3.14
C LEU A 139 -11.08 -15.84 2.07
N ALA A 140 -10.10 -16.26 1.26
CA ALA A 140 -9.63 -15.48 0.11
C ALA A 140 -10.74 -15.29 -0.93
N GLN A 141 -11.51 -16.33 -1.22
CA GLN A 141 -12.69 -16.23 -2.09
C GLN A 141 -13.79 -15.38 -1.47
N LYS A 142 -14.01 -15.43 -0.15
CA LYS A 142 -14.96 -14.55 0.56
C LYS A 142 -14.52 -13.09 0.51
N ALA A 143 -13.23 -12.79 0.60
CA ALA A 143 -12.71 -11.44 0.44
C ALA A 143 -12.96 -10.90 -0.97
N ILE A 144 -12.69 -11.74 -1.98
CA ILE A 144 -13.01 -11.46 -3.37
C ILE A 144 -14.52 -11.31 -3.54
N GLN A 145 -15.35 -12.18 -2.94
CA GLN A 145 -16.83 -12.13 -2.93
C GLN A 145 -17.37 -10.86 -2.26
N GLN A 146 -16.81 -10.48 -1.12
CA GLN A 146 -17.14 -9.25 -0.39
C GLN A 146 -16.80 -7.97 -1.19
N CYS A 147 -15.89 -8.06 -2.16
CA CYS A 147 -15.59 -6.99 -3.12
C CYS A 147 -16.25 -7.17 -4.50
N SER A 148 -16.91 -8.30 -4.80
CA SER A 148 -17.37 -8.67 -6.15
C SER A 148 -18.88 -8.57 -6.38
N ALA A 149 -19.56 -7.66 -5.71
CA ALA A 149 -20.91 -7.32 -6.16
C ALA A 149 -20.91 -6.63 -7.55
N SER A 150 -19.83 -5.97 -8.00
CA SER A 150 -19.69 -5.42 -9.36
C SER A 150 -18.28 -4.87 -9.59
N ARG A 151 -17.58 -5.33 -10.65
CA ARG A 151 -16.33 -4.78 -11.20
C ARG A 151 -15.24 -4.40 -10.18
N ILE A 152 -14.42 -5.38 -9.83
CA ILE A 152 -13.22 -5.19 -9.00
C ILE A 152 -12.19 -4.35 -9.75
N LEU A 153 -11.76 -3.26 -9.16
CA LEU A 153 -10.45 -2.66 -9.45
C LEU A 153 -9.45 -3.41 -8.58
N GLY A 154 -8.74 -4.35 -9.19
CA GLY A 154 -7.98 -5.35 -8.45
C GLY A 154 -6.61 -5.55 -9.02
N LEU A 155 -5.61 -5.44 -8.13
CA LEU A 155 -4.27 -5.90 -8.40
C LEU A 155 -4.13 -7.32 -7.85
N GLN A 156 -4.25 -8.28 -8.75
CA GLN A 156 -3.86 -9.65 -8.47
C GLN A 156 -2.34 -9.77 -8.52
N LYS A 157 -1.78 -10.53 -7.59
CA LYS A 157 -0.35 -10.86 -7.46
C LYS A 157 0.39 -11.08 -8.78
N ILE A 158 -0.19 -11.89 -9.67
CA ILE A 158 0.40 -12.24 -10.97
C ILE A 158 0.64 -11.04 -11.90
N LYS A 159 -0.06 -9.93 -11.67
CA LYS A 159 0.01 -8.72 -12.51
C LYS A 159 1.11 -7.74 -12.10
N TYR A 160 1.85 -8.01 -11.02
CA TYR A 160 2.91 -7.11 -10.57
C TYR A 160 4.12 -7.79 -9.92
N GLN A 161 4.00 -9.04 -9.44
CA GLN A 161 5.16 -9.76 -8.90
C GLN A 161 5.94 -10.44 -10.02
N ASN A 162 7.18 -9.99 -10.23
CA ASN A 162 8.13 -10.71 -11.07
C ASN A 162 8.93 -11.67 -10.17
N SER A 163 8.88 -12.97 -10.45
CA SER A 163 9.45 -14.04 -9.61
C SER A 163 10.98 -14.04 -9.50
N ARG A 164 11.66 -13.04 -10.07
CA ARG A 164 13.12 -12.87 -10.06
C ARG A 164 13.60 -11.56 -9.43
N SER A 165 12.72 -10.67 -9.02
CA SER A 165 13.10 -9.36 -8.48
C SER A 165 12.70 -9.21 -7.01
N ARG A 166 13.57 -8.55 -6.22
CA ARG A 166 13.27 -8.11 -4.85
C ARG A 166 12.39 -6.85 -4.89
N ASP A 167 11.32 -6.91 -5.67
CA ASP A 167 10.45 -5.76 -5.85
C ASP A 167 9.40 -5.72 -4.76
N CYS A 168 9.16 -4.52 -4.25
CA CYS A 168 8.09 -4.20 -3.32
C CYS A 168 6.97 -3.47 -4.06
N THR A 169 5.71 -3.75 -3.71
CA THR A 169 4.56 -2.98 -4.23
C THR A 169 3.81 -2.28 -3.11
N THR A 170 3.66 -0.96 -3.24
CA THR A 170 2.84 -0.15 -2.34
C THR A 170 1.58 0.28 -3.05
N ILE A 171 0.43 0.26 -2.35
CA ILE A 171 -0.83 0.81 -2.86
C ILE A 171 -1.20 2.04 -2.05
N VAL A 172 -1.56 3.10 -2.78
CA VAL A 172 -2.03 4.37 -2.21
C VAL A 172 -3.40 4.68 -2.79
N GLY A 173 -4.37 4.95 -1.93
CA GLY A 173 -5.65 5.56 -2.31
C GLY A 173 -5.57 7.08 -2.17
N ILE A 174 -6.06 7.80 -3.18
CA ILE A 174 -6.09 9.27 -3.21
C ILE A 174 -7.51 9.69 -3.53
N ARG A 175 -8.09 10.54 -2.67
CA ARG A 175 -9.42 11.12 -2.84
C ARG A 175 -9.31 12.44 -3.59
N ASP A 176 -10.05 12.55 -4.67
CA ASP A 176 -10.31 13.83 -5.34
C ASP A 176 -11.29 14.64 -4.47
N ILE A 177 -10.84 15.75 -3.90
CA ILE A 177 -11.64 16.53 -2.94
C ILE A 177 -12.83 17.23 -3.59
N THR A 178 -12.74 17.52 -4.89
CA THR A 178 -13.79 18.22 -5.65
C THR A 178 -14.94 17.28 -5.97
N THR A 179 -14.63 16.05 -6.42
CA THR A 179 -15.63 15.05 -6.83
C THR A 179 -15.97 14.04 -5.73
N GLY A 180 -15.16 13.99 -4.68
CA GLY A 180 -15.21 12.98 -3.64
C GLY A 180 -14.79 11.58 -4.07
N SER A 181 -14.30 11.41 -5.31
CA SER A 181 -13.98 10.11 -5.88
C SER A 181 -12.58 9.65 -5.51
N TRP A 182 -12.46 8.39 -5.10
CA TRP A 182 -11.23 7.69 -4.77
C TRP A 182 -10.60 7.06 -6.02
N ARG A 183 -9.29 7.25 -6.16
CA ARG A 183 -8.45 6.61 -7.17
C ARG A 183 -7.35 5.83 -6.46
N PHE A 184 -6.94 4.70 -7.02
CA PHE A 184 -5.89 3.88 -6.45
C PHE A 184 -4.69 3.87 -7.39
N CYS A 185 -3.50 3.89 -6.81
CA CYS A 185 -2.24 3.82 -7.55
C CYS A 185 -1.38 2.75 -6.91
N LYS A 186 -0.70 1.96 -7.75
CA LYS A 186 0.42 1.13 -7.30
C LYS A 186 1.72 1.82 -7.60
N GLN A 187 2.66 1.71 -6.67
CA GLN A 187 4.06 2.00 -6.88
C GLN A 187 4.83 0.69 -6.79
N VAL A 188 5.57 0.36 -7.85
CA VAL A 188 6.51 -0.78 -7.83
C VAL A 188 7.90 -0.23 -7.55
N ILE A 189 8.53 -0.73 -6.50
CA ILE A 189 9.81 -0.29 -5.99
C ILE A 189 10.81 -1.42 -6.16
N GLY A 190 11.92 -1.17 -6.85
CA GLY A 190 13.03 -2.09 -6.92
C GLY A 190 13.91 -1.95 -5.69
N ILE A 191 14.11 -3.03 -4.93
CA ILE A 191 15.02 -3.05 -3.78
C ILE A 191 16.34 -3.70 -4.18
N SER A 192 17.44 -2.98 -3.98
CA SER A 192 18.80 -3.44 -4.26
C SER A 192 19.67 -3.36 -3.01
N ASN A 193 20.87 -3.94 -3.06
CA ASN A 193 21.89 -3.87 -2.00
C ASN A 193 21.33 -4.20 -0.60
N TYR A 194 20.60 -5.31 -0.47
CA TYR A 194 20.00 -5.75 0.81
C TYR A 194 19.09 -4.72 1.49
N GLY A 195 18.42 -3.85 0.73
CA GLY A 195 17.52 -2.82 1.29
C GLY A 195 18.12 -1.42 1.32
N GLN A 196 19.42 -1.27 1.00
CA GLN A 196 20.12 0.01 1.11
C GLN A 196 19.83 1.00 -0.03
N SER A 197 19.24 0.55 -1.14
CA SER A 197 18.87 1.45 -2.24
C SER A 197 17.56 1.00 -2.89
N CYS A 198 16.63 1.95 -3.02
CA CYS A 198 15.31 1.74 -3.60
C CYS A 198 15.12 2.62 -4.84
N THR A 199 14.62 2.04 -5.92
CA THR A 199 14.29 2.76 -7.17
C THR A 199 12.80 2.66 -7.45
N VAL A 200 12.16 3.76 -7.85
CA VAL A 200 10.79 3.70 -8.37
C VAL A 200 10.84 3.09 -9.77
N LYS A 201 10.27 1.90 -9.94
CA LYS A 201 10.19 1.22 -11.25
C LYS A 201 8.98 1.66 -12.05
N SER A 202 7.84 1.86 -11.39
CA SER A 202 6.62 2.35 -12.03
C SER A 202 5.63 2.87 -11.01
N VAL A 203 4.80 3.83 -11.45
CA VAL A 203 3.58 4.25 -10.77
C VAL A 203 2.42 4.08 -11.75
N THR A 204 1.40 3.33 -11.37
CA THR A 204 0.27 3.02 -12.26
C THR A 204 -1.06 3.20 -11.55
N PRO A 205 -1.91 4.14 -12.01
CA PRO A 205 -3.31 4.25 -11.56
C PRO A 205 -4.16 3.06 -12.01
N PHE A 206 -5.20 2.73 -11.23
CA PHE A 206 -6.25 1.75 -11.59
C PHE A 206 -7.60 2.08 -10.92
#